data_AF-A0A533UMK1-F1
#
_entry.id   AF-A0A533UMK1-F1
#
_cell.length_a   1.000
_cell.length_b   1.000
_cell.length_c   1.000
_cell.angle_alpha   90.00
_cell.angle_beta   90.00
_cell.angle_gamma   90.00
#
_symmetry.space_group_name_H-M   'P 1'
#
loop_
_entity.id
_entity.type
_entity.pdbx_description
1 polymer ?
#
loop_
_entity_poly.entity_id
_entity_poly.type
_entity_poly.pdbx_seq_one_letter_code
_entity_poly.pdbx_strand_id
1 'polypeptide(L)'
;MNKISISVLAVTCGLLGILLSIPHDNHIAYADSVVATVAVGPGPHALIFNPSNNYTYVANSNSNTVSVISGTNVVDTVTVGQGPVALAFNPSNNYIYVANINSNTVSVISSPILDNIRQIGNYALYGLQNVVLQNNVTMINGSVGVHNANPNFHLPANAEIYIHDNSNFLSPSSAIAADTIIISKGATVQNVFYNQLQNSGTILGTQKTPLQLPLVSSLPSFPRSTPGTTSVNVPAGGSSTLQPGAYGDISIGSTGVLELTGGIYNVTSIDAKESSKLLFDKPSQIVVQNFIKWDKGAQVGPSTSSLHAHDIIVFVGGNATINQNTTTTSLGKNAVINVNLFAPTGTIAMKDGTIATGAFIANSINKKQDSRIARDSAFGFQR
;
A
#
# COMPACT_ATOMS: atom_id res chain seq x y z
N MET A 1 -20.61 -0.78 -55.90
CA MET A 1 -19.25 -0.24 -56.16
C MET A 1 -19.36 1.26 -56.35
N ASN A 2 -19.23 2.03 -55.27
CA ASN A 2 -19.21 3.49 -55.37
C ASN A 2 -17.76 3.95 -55.13
N LYS A 3 -17.13 4.45 -56.19
CA LYS A 3 -15.80 5.06 -56.16
C LYS A 3 -15.88 6.37 -55.37
N ILE A 4 -15.08 6.50 -54.32
CA ILE A 4 -14.83 7.78 -53.66
C ILE A 4 -13.59 8.38 -54.34
N SER A 5 -13.79 9.48 -55.05
CA SER A 5 -12.71 10.32 -55.57
C SER A 5 -12.25 11.28 -54.46
N ILE A 6 -10.96 11.23 -54.11
CA ILE A 6 -10.34 12.18 -53.18
C ILE A 6 -9.74 13.32 -54.00
N SER A 7 -10.30 14.52 -53.86
CA SER A 7 -9.71 15.76 -54.38
C SER A 7 -8.88 16.40 -53.27
N VAL A 8 -7.56 16.43 -53.41
CA VAL A 8 -6.66 17.14 -52.49
C VAL A 8 -6.68 18.63 -52.83
N LEU A 9 -7.19 19.46 -51.92
CA LEU A 9 -7.04 20.91 -51.99
C LEU A 9 -6.03 21.34 -50.93
N ALA A 10 -4.83 21.72 -51.37
CA ALA A 10 -3.84 22.37 -50.51
C ALA A 10 -4.26 23.83 -50.31
N VAL A 11 -4.40 24.26 -49.05
CA VAL A 11 -4.45 25.69 -48.72
C VAL A 11 -3.57 25.98 -47.51
N THR A 12 -2.68 26.94 -47.73
CA THR A 12 -1.74 27.57 -46.82
C THR A 12 -2.42 28.48 -45.79
N CYS A 13 -1.94 28.38 -44.54
CA CYS A 13 -1.82 29.40 -43.49
C CYS A 13 -2.64 30.71 -43.58
N GLY A 14 -3.49 30.98 -42.58
CA GLY A 14 -4.07 32.31 -42.31
C GLY A 14 -5.20 32.29 -41.27
N LEU A 15 -4.96 32.94 -40.13
CA LEU A 15 -5.80 33.03 -38.93
C LEU A 15 -7.04 33.93 -39.13
N LEU A 16 -8.28 33.41 -38.98
CA LEU A 16 -9.43 34.11 -38.36
C LEU A 16 -10.63 33.15 -38.16
N GLY A 17 -11.15 33.06 -36.94
CA GLY A 17 -12.22 32.14 -36.57
C GLY A 17 -13.60 32.54 -37.11
N ILE A 18 -14.30 31.57 -37.70
CA ILE A 18 -15.76 31.55 -37.81
C ILE A 18 -16.20 30.13 -37.39
N LEU A 19 -16.90 30.05 -36.26
CA LEU A 19 -17.49 28.82 -35.76
C LEU A 19 -18.82 28.60 -36.48
N LEU A 20 -18.82 27.77 -37.54
CA LEU A 20 -20.03 27.22 -38.16
C LEU A 20 -20.11 25.75 -37.76
N SER A 21 -20.89 25.46 -36.72
CA SER A 21 -21.14 24.09 -36.24
C SER A 21 -22.07 23.34 -37.21
N ILE A 22 -21.54 22.32 -37.89
CA ILE A 22 -22.34 21.25 -38.48
C ILE A 22 -22.09 20.01 -37.61
N PRO A 23 -23.10 19.44 -36.93
CA PRO A 23 -22.89 18.28 -36.09
C PRO A 23 -22.97 17.03 -36.96
N HIS A 24 -21.81 16.47 -37.30
CA HIS A 24 -21.65 15.02 -37.52
C HIS A 24 -20.24 14.64 -37.06
N ASP A 25 -20.20 13.94 -35.93
CA ASP A 25 -19.08 13.20 -35.37
C ASP A 25 -17.75 13.96 -35.20
N ASN A 26 -17.65 14.67 -34.06
CA ASN A 26 -16.36 15.05 -33.46
C ASN A 26 -15.63 13.79 -32.95
N HIS A 27 -15.13 12.96 -33.85
CA HIS A 27 -13.97 12.13 -33.55
C HIS A 27 -12.73 12.99 -33.75
N ILE A 28 -12.38 13.76 -32.72
CA ILE A 28 -11.05 14.36 -32.63
C ILE A 28 -10.07 13.19 -32.59
N ALA A 29 -9.45 12.88 -33.73
CA ALA A 29 -8.36 11.91 -33.78
C ALA A 29 -7.19 12.50 -32.99
N TYR A 30 -6.98 12.03 -31.76
CA TYR A 30 -5.73 12.27 -31.07
C TYR A 30 -4.65 11.54 -31.86
N ALA A 31 -3.68 12.29 -32.39
CA ALA A 31 -2.49 11.67 -32.93
C ALA A 31 -1.71 11.08 -31.76
N ASP A 32 -1.46 9.77 -31.79
CA ASP A 32 -0.57 9.12 -30.84
C ASP A 32 0.81 9.79 -30.95
N SER A 33 1.36 10.22 -29.81
CA SER A 33 2.69 10.82 -29.75
C SER A 33 3.60 10.00 -28.86
N VAL A 34 4.84 9.81 -29.29
CA VAL A 34 5.89 9.19 -28.47
C VAL A 34 6.20 10.16 -27.32
N VAL A 35 5.85 9.76 -26.10
CA VAL A 35 6.06 10.58 -24.90
C VAL A 35 7.47 10.45 -24.31
N ALA A 36 8.15 9.34 -24.58
CA ALA A 36 9.52 9.08 -24.13
C ALA A 36 10.18 7.95 -24.93
N THR A 37 11.51 7.96 -24.99
CA THR A 37 12.35 6.82 -25.42
C THR A 37 13.30 6.49 -24.27
N VAL A 38 13.23 5.26 -23.76
CA VAL A 38 14.05 4.81 -22.62
C VAL A 38 15.20 3.96 -23.12
N ALA A 39 16.44 4.38 -22.84
CA ALA A 39 17.63 3.61 -23.20
C ALA A 39 17.79 2.40 -22.27
N VAL A 40 17.71 1.19 -22.82
CA VAL A 40 17.88 -0.09 -22.12
C VAL A 40 19.16 -0.81 -22.59
N GLY A 41 19.37 -2.05 -22.13
CA GLY A 41 20.49 -2.87 -22.57
C GLY A 41 20.43 -3.25 -24.07
N PRO A 42 21.57 -3.66 -24.66
CA PRO A 42 21.63 -4.09 -26.06
C PRO A 42 20.72 -5.28 -26.40
N GLY A 43 20.09 -5.20 -27.58
CA GLY A 43 19.23 -6.27 -28.10
C GLY A 43 17.95 -6.49 -27.29
N PRO A 44 17.13 -5.45 -27.03
CA PRO A 44 15.86 -5.62 -26.35
C PRO A 44 14.95 -6.55 -27.19
N HIS A 45 14.46 -7.63 -26.58
CA HIS A 45 13.74 -8.69 -27.30
C HIS A 45 12.29 -8.85 -26.84
N ALA A 46 12.04 -8.73 -25.53
CA ALA A 46 10.70 -8.84 -24.96
C ALA A 46 10.57 -7.91 -23.76
N LEU A 47 9.33 -7.54 -23.42
CA LEU A 47 9.02 -6.82 -22.20
C LEU A 47 7.78 -7.38 -21.51
N ILE A 48 7.67 -7.15 -20.20
CA ILE A 48 6.44 -7.33 -19.43
C ILE A 48 6.20 -6.13 -18.53
N PHE A 49 4.95 -5.93 -18.14
CA PHE A 49 4.56 -4.98 -17.12
C PHE A 49 4.11 -5.71 -15.86
N ASN A 50 4.59 -5.28 -14.71
CA ASN A 50 4.11 -5.73 -13.42
C ASN A 50 3.18 -4.65 -12.82
N PRO A 51 1.85 -4.88 -12.78
CA PRO A 51 0.90 -3.92 -12.24
C PRO A 51 0.99 -3.73 -10.72
N SER A 52 1.62 -4.66 -9.98
CA SER A 52 1.74 -4.54 -8.52
C SER A 52 2.75 -3.47 -8.10
N ASN A 53 3.73 -3.18 -8.96
CA ASN A 53 4.82 -2.24 -8.68
C ASN A 53 5.00 -1.15 -9.73
N ASN A 54 4.18 -1.18 -10.78
CA ASN A 54 4.24 -0.26 -11.91
C ASN A 54 5.59 -0.26 -12.65
N TYR A 55 6.33 -1.38 -12.59
CA TYR A 55 7.60 -1.53 -13.29
C TYR A 55 7.44 -2.31 -14.59
N THR A 56 8.22 -1.92 -15.58
CA THR A 56 8.37 -2.64 -16.86
C THR A 56 9.73 -3.32 -16.87
N TYR A 57 9.76 -4.59 -17.26
CA TYR A 57 10.98 -5.39 -17.35
C TYR A 57 11.26 -5.69 -18.81
N VAL A 58 12.49 -5.45 -19.27
CA VAL A 58 12.88 -5.61 -20.67
C VAL A 58 14.05 -6.59 -20.76
N ALA A 59 13.87 -7.69 -21.49
CA ALA A 59 14.91 -8.68 -21.74
C ALA A 59 15.89 -8.18 -22.81
N ASN A 60 17.17 -8.09 -22.46
CA ASN A 60 18.24 -7.62 -23.32
C ASN A 60 19.11 -8.82 -23.76
N SER A 61 18.75 -9.40 -24.89
CA SER A 61 19.28 -10.66 -25.39
C SER A 61 20.79 -10.63 -25.65
N ASN A 62 21.32 -9.50 -26.14
CA ASN A 62 22.73 -9.37 -26.50
C ASN A 62 23.65 -9.05 -25.31
N SER A 63 23.08 -8.66 -24.17
CA SER A 63 23.83 -8.36 -22.94
C SER A 63 23.60 -9.35 -21.80
N ASN A 64 22.73 -10.35 -21.98
CA ASN A 64 22.37 -11.32 -20.94
C ASN A 64 21.81 -10.65 -19.67
N THR A 65 21.02 -9.58 -19.85
CA THR A 65 20.43 -8.82 -18.75
C THR A 65 18.94 -8.58 -18.94
N VAL A 66 18.27 -8.17 -17.86
CA VAL A 66 16.92 -7.60 -17.88
C VAL A 66 16.98 -6.19 -17.29
N SER A 67 16.55 -5.18 -18.04
CA SER A 67 16.41 -3.80 -17.55
C SER A 67 15.09 -3.65 -16.80
N VAL A 68 15.11 -2.99 -15.64
CA VAL A 68 13.92 -2.67 -14.83
C VAL A 68 13.62 -1.19 -14.97
N ILE A 69 12.41 -0.84 -15.39
CA ILE A 69 11.99 0.52 -15.73
C ILE A 69 10.87 0.96 -14.79
N SER A 70 11.02 2.14 -14.19
CA SER A 70 9.98 2.84 -13.44
C SER A 70 9.61 4.14 -14.17
N GLY A 71 8.37 4.23 -14.67
CA GLY A 71 7.96 5.31 -15.54
C GLY A 71 8.81 5.35 -16.82
N THR A 72 9.68 6.36 -16.95
CA THR A 72 10.58 6.55 -18.10
C THR A 72 12.06 6.39 -17.75
N ASN A 73 12.39 5.81 -16.60
CA ASN A 73 13.77 5.66 -16.13
C ASN A 73 14.12 4.19 -15.90
N VAL A 74 15.30 3.76 -16.37
CA VAL A 74 15.88 2.48 -15.94
C VAL A 74 16.36 2.63 -14.50
N VAL A 75 15.82 1.83 -13.60
CA VAL A 75 16.14 1.86 -12.15
C VAL A 75 17.03 0.71 -11.72
N ASP A 76 17.11 -0.36 -12.52
CA ASP A 76 17.97 -1.51 -12.24
C ASP A 76 18.30 -2.29 -13.52
N THR A 77 19.34 -3.12 -13.47
CA THR A 77 19.71 -4.08 -14.52
C THR A 77 20.14 -5.40 -13.90
N VAL A 78 19.32 -6.43 -14.11
CA VAL A 78 19.52 -7.75 -13.51
C VAL A 78 20.26 -8.65 -14.50
N THR A 79 21.36 -9.28 -14.07
CA THR A 79 22.05 -10.30 -14.87
C THR A 79 21.28 -11.62 -14.84
N VAL A 80 21.09 -12.25 -15.99
CA VAL A 80 20.36 -13.52 -16.15
C VAL A 80 21.18 -14.51 -16.99
N GLY A 81 20.59 -15.67 -17.33
CA GLY A 81 21.21 -16.63 -18.24
C GLY A 81 21.40 -16.06 -19.66
N GLN A 82 22.07 -16.83 -20.52
CA GLN A 82 22.45 -16.35 -21.85
C GLN A 82 21.27 -16.27 -22.82
N GLY A 83 21.16 -15.15 -23.53
CA GLY A 83 20.10 -14.90 -24.51
C GLY A 83 18.69 -14.89 -23.91
N PRO A 84 18.35 -13.96 -23.00
CA PRO A 84 16.99 -13.83 -22.52
C PRO A 84 16.06 -13.37 -23.65
N VAL A 85 15.00 -14.13 -23.93
CA VAL A 85 14.11 -13.87 -25.08
C VAL A 85 12.63 -13.77 -24.73
N ALA A 86 12.21 -14.33 -23.59
CA ALA A 86 10.83 -14.29 -23.13
C ALA A 86 10.78 -14.04 -21.62
N LEU A 87 9.74 -13.33 -21.21
CA LEU A 87 9.45 -12.96 -19.83
C LEU A 87 8.01 -13.34 -19.50
N ALA A 88 7.78 -13.93 -18.33
CA ALA A 88 6.44 -14.20 -17.82
C ALA A 88 6.31 -13.68 -16.39
N PHE A 89 5.29 -12.86 -16.13
CA PHE A 89 4.96 -12.40 -14.79
C PHE A 89 3.95 -13.35 -14.15
N ASN A 90 4.24 -13.80 -12.93
CA ASN A 90 3.26 -14.48 -12.10
C ASN A 90 2.78 -13.54 -10.96
N PRO A 91 1.53 -13.04 -11.01
CA PRO A 91 1.01 -12.14 -9.99
C PRO A 91 0.85 -12.78 -8.61
N SER A 92 0.76 -14.12 -8.52
CA SER A 92 0.54 -14.82 -7.23
C SER A 92 1.77 -14.83 -6.32
N ASN A 93 2.97 -14.81 -6.89
CA ASN A 93 4.24 -14.81 -6.14
C ASN A 93 5.17 -13.65 -6.52
N ASN A 94 4.72 -12.76 -7.41
CA ASN A 94 5.45 -11.59 -7.87
C ASN A 94 6.79 -11.91 -8.55
N TYR A 95 6.93 -13.12 -9.11
CA TYR A 95 8.13 -13.55 -9.82
C TYR A 95 8.03 -13.29 -11.31
N ILE A 96 9.20 -13.06 -11.89
CA ILE A 96 9.39 -12.92 -13.33
C ILE A 96 10.28 -14.05 -13.79
N TYR A 97 9.73 -14.91 -14.63
CA TYR A 97 10.44 -16.03 -15.22
C TYR A 97 11.02 -15.60 -16.56
N VAL A 98 12.31 -15.82 -16.75
CA VAL A 98 13.07 -15.40 -17.93
C VAL A 98 13.58 -16.64 -18.65
N ALA A 99 13.13 -16.87 -19.88
CA ALA A 99 13.64 -17.97 -20.69
C ALA A 99 14.95 -17.55 -21.37
N ASN A 100 16.03 -18.30 -21.09
CA ASN A 100 17.38 -18.01 -21.58
C ASN A 100 17.77 -19.01 -22.68
N ILE A 101 17.53 -18.65 -23.94
CA ILE A 101 17.59 -19.57 -25.07
C ILE A 101 18.99 -20.13 -25.33
N ASN A 102 20.04 -19.34 -25.10
CA ASN A 102 21.42 -19.74 -25.40
C ASN A 102 22.06 -20.56 -24.28
N SER A 103 21.44 -20.58 -23.09
CA SER A 103 21.97 -21.33 -21.93
C SER A 103 21.11 -22.52 -21.52
N ASN A 104 19.97 -22.77 -22.17
CA ASN A 104 19.02 -23.82 -21.80
C ASN A 104 18.57 -23.73 -20.32
N THR A 105 18.37 -22.50 -19.82
CA THR A 105 17.94 -22.25 -18.43
C THR A 105 16.74 -21.31 -18.36
N VAL A 106 16.07 -21.32 -17.21
CA VAL A 106 15.11 -20.27 -16.82
C VAL A 106 15.69 -19.53 -15.62
N SER A 107 15.83 -18.22 -15.72
CA SER A 107 16.15 -17.37 -14.57
C SER A 107 14.85 -16.93 -13.89
N VAL A 108 14.84 -16.92 -12.56
CA VAL A 108 13.72 -16.38 -11.78
C VAL A 108 14.19 -15.09 -11.16
N ILE A 109 13.63 -13.97 -11.62
CA ILE A 109 13.86 -12.66 -11.03
C ILE A 109 12.79 -12.46 -9.96
N SER A 110 13.23 -12.37 -8.71
CA SER A 110 12.44 -11.76 -7.66
C SER A 110 12.47 -10.25 -7.88
N SER A 111 11.34 -9.65 -8.23
CA SER A 111 11.25 -8.19 -8.39
C SER A 111 11.76 -7.51 -7.10
N PRO A 112 12.75 -6.59 -7.17
CA PRO A 112 13.50 -6.02 -6.03
C PRO A 112 12.67 -5.14 -5.08
N ILE A 113 11.35 -5.09 -5.28
CA ILE A 113 10.43 -4.96 -4.15
C ILE A 113 10.94 -5.77 -2.95
N LEU A 114 11.39 -7.01 -3.15
CA LEU A 114 11.63 -7.93 -2.04
C LEU A 114 12.82 -7.59 -1.12
N ASP A 115 13.86 -6.86 -1.52
CA ASP A 115 14.95 -6.54 -0.58
C ASP A 115 14.58 -5.40 0.38
N ASN A 116 13.73 -4.47 -0.05
CA ASN A 116 13.16 -3.41 0.79
C ASN A 116 11.84 -3.84 1.47
N ILE A 117 11.07 -4.75 0.86
CA ILE A 117 9.83 -5.33 1.39
C ILE A 117 10.07 -6.45 2.40
N ARG A 118 11.21 -7.16 2.35
CA ARG A 118 11.66 -8.03 3.46
C ARG A 118 11.76 -7.24 4.77
N GLN A 119 12.11 -5.95 4.69
CA GLN A 119 12.23 -5.08 5.86
C GLN A 119 10.84 -4.62 6.35
N ILE A 120 9.97 -4.06 5.49
CA ILE A 120 8.61 -3.66 5.94
C ILE A 120 7.68 -4.84 6.30
N GLY A 121 7.88 -6.01 5.70
CA GLY A 121 7.05 -7.20 5.87
C GLY A 121 7.03 -7.80 7.27
N ASN A 122 8.03 -7.46 8.08
CA ASN A 122 8.05 -7.87 9.48
C ASN A 122 7.26 -6.93 10.39
N TYR A 123 6.90 -5.73 9.94
CA TYR A 123 6.19 -4.77 10.77
C TYR A 123 4.69 -5.01 10.74
N ALA A 124 4.11 -5.11 11.94
CA ALA A 124 2.67 -4.98 12.12
C ALA A 124 2.26 -3.50 12.10
N LEU A 125 3.10 -2.63 12.67
CA LEU A 125 2.92 -1.18 12.67
C LEU A 125 4.18 -0.50 12.16
N TYR A 126 4.02 0.40 11.18
CA TYR A 126 5.13 1.17 10.64
C TYR A 126 4.73 2.63 10.44
N GLY A 127 5.34 3.53 11.20
CA GLY A 127 5.15 4.97 11.07
C GLY A 127 6.26 5.60 10.24
N LEU A 128 5.95 6.61 9.45
CA LEU A 128 7.00 7.47 8.88
C LEU A 128 7.54 8.45 9.91
N GLN A 129 6.69 8.93 10.81
CA GLN A 129 7.03 9.95 11.81
C GLN A 129 7.00 9.42 13.23
N ASN A 130 6.00 8.62 13.58
CA ASN A 130 5.88 8.05 14.92
C ASN A 130 4.93 6.86 15.00
N VAL A 131 5.10 6.07 16.05
CA VAL A 131 4.13 5.07 16.52
C VAL A 131 4.00 5.16 18.04
N VAL A 132 2.77 5.35 18.53
CA VAL A 132 2.47 5.39 19.97
C VAL A 132 1.62 4.20 20.36
N LEU A 133 2.10 3.37 21.29
CA LEU A 133 1.33 2.31 21.95
C LEU A 133 0.97 2.77 23.36
N GLN A 134 -0.31 3.04 23.61
CA GLN A 134 -0.83 3.36 24.95
C GLN A 134 -0.84 2.13 25.88
N ASN A 135 -1.32 2.31 27.12
CA ASN A 135 -1.29 1.26 28.15
C ASN A 135 -1.97 -0.05 27.71
N ASN A 136 -1.45 -1.16 28.21
CA ASN A 136 -2.01 -2.51 28.03
C ASN A 136 -2.15 -2.96 26.57
N VAL A 137 -1.29 -2.48 25.67
CA VAL A 137 -1.27 -2.95 24.27
C VAL A 137 -0.50 -4.27 24.18
N THR A 138 -1.10 -5.29 23.55
CA THR A 138 -0.46 -6.57 23.29
C THR A 138 -0.12 -6.72 21.81
N MET A 139 1.17 -6.79 21.50
CA MET A 139 1.69 -7.18 20.20
C MET A 139 1.88 -8.70 20.20
N ILE A 140 1.00 -9.43 19.51
CA ILE A 140 1.05 -10.90 19.43
C ILE A 140 2.26 -11.34 18.62
N ASN A 141 2.47 -10.74 17.46
CA ASN A 141 3.63 -10.93 16.60
C ASN A 141 3.82 -9.69 15.68
N GLY A 142 4.93 -9.68 14.95
CA GLY A 142 5.33 -8.55 14.11
C GLY A 142 6.03 -7.44 14.89
N SER A 143 6.73 -6.61 14.15
CA SER A 143 7.59 -5.54 14.65
C SER A 143 6.87 -4.19 14.62
N VAL A 144 7.43 -3.22 15.35
CA VAL A 144 7.03 -1.82 15.31
C VAL A 144 8.23 -0.99 14.85
N GLY A 145 8.02 -0.16 13.83
CA GLY A 145 9.10 0.59 13.19
C GLY A 145 8.72 2.04 12.96
N VAL A 146 9.70 2.93 13.08
CA VAL A 146 9.57 4.31 12.63
C VAL A 146 10.68 4.66 11.65
N HIS A 147 10.27 5.27 10.54
CA HIS A 147 11.11 5.65 9.42
C HIS A 147 11.37 7.15 9.37
N ASN A 148 11.99 7.68 10.42
CA ASN A 148 12.24 9.10 10.48
C ASN A 148 13.75 9.37 10.48
N ALA A 149 14.25 9.96 9.39
CA ALA A 149 15.61 10.50 9.34
C ALA A 149 15.68 11.96 9.83
N ASN A 150 14.55 12.56 10.19
CA ASN A 150 14.47 13.95 10.64
C ASN A 150 14.62 14.03 12.17
N PRO A 151 15.79 14.48 12.67
CA PRO A 151 16.08 14.53 14.11
C PRO A 151 15.27 15.59 14.86
N ASN A 152 14.39 16.35 14.19
CA ASN A 152 13.58 17.40 14.81
C ASN A 152 12.11 17.01 15.02
N PHE A 153 11.67 15.85 14.49
CA PHE A 153 10.29 15.40 14.67
C PHE A 153 10.20 14.42 15.83
N HIS A 154 9.39 14.78 16.82
CA HIS A 154 9.46 14.22 18.15
C HIS A 154 8.06 14.28 18.81
N LEU A 155 7.62 13.18 19.39
CA LEU A 155 6.51 13.17 20.34
C LEU A 155 6.89 13.99 21.59
N PRO A 156 5.94 14.33 22.49
CA PRO A 156 6.30 14.83 23.82
C PRO A 156 7.37 13.92 24.46
N ALA A 157 8.46 14.50 24.97
CA ALA A 157 9.68 13.82 25.43
C ALA A 157 10.64 13.26 24.34
N ASN A 158 10.52 13.71 23.09
CA ASN A 158 11.44 13.43 21.99
C ASN A 158 11.43 12.00 21.42
N ALA A 159 10.38 11.21 21.67
CA ALA A 159 10.26 9.84 21.15
C ALA A 159 9.72 9.79 19.72
N GLU A 160 10.15 8.78 18.96
CA GLU A 160 9.51 8.34 17.72
C GLU A 160 8.60 7.14 17.99
N ILE A 161 9.08 6.22 18.83
CA ILE A 161 8.26 5.14 19.38
C ILE A 161 8.10 5.34 20.88
N TYR A 162 6.86 5.38 21.34
CA TYR A 162 6.52 5.36 22.76
C TYR A 162 5.70 4.11 23.06
N ILE A 163 6.28 3.19 23.85
CA ILE A 163 5.60 2.05 24.48
C ILE A 163 5.22 2.40 25.92
N HIS A 164 3.94 2.65 26.18
CA HIS A 164 3.42 2.95 27.51
C HIS A 164 3.26 1.68 28.38
N ASP A 165 2.87 1.90 29.65
CA ASP A 165 2.83 0.91 30.72
C ASP A 165 2.10 -0.39 30.36
N ASN A 166 2.64 -1.51 30.86
CA ASN A 166 2.05 -2.86 30.74
C ASN A 166 1.81 -3.35 29.31
N SER A 167 2.43 -2.74 28.30
CA SER A 167 2.37 -3.21 26.92
C SER A 167 3.36 -4.35 26.67
N ASN A 168 2.93 -5.40 25.97
CA ASN A 168 3.69 -6.66 25.88
C ASN A 168 3.86 -7.14 24.43
N PHE A 169 5.09 -7.53 24.09
CA PHE A 169 5.44 -8.19 22.82
C PHE A 169 5.66 -9.68 23.07
N LEU A 170 4.79 -10.51 22.52
CA LEU A 170 4.75 -11.94 22.84
C LEU A 170 5.70 -12.79 21.97
N SER A 171 5.88 -12.43 20.70
CA SER A 171 6.75 -13.20 19.79
C SER A 171 8.22 -12.84 19.96
N PRO A 172 9.14 -13.80 20.21
CA PRO A 172 10.58 -13.53 20.29
C PRO A 172 11.19 -12.91 19.03
N SER A 173 10.53 -13.10 17.88
CA SER A 173 10.94 -12.52 16.59
C SER A 173 10.51 -11.05 16.43
N SER A 174 9.67 -10.53 17.31
CA SER A 174 9.23 -9.14 17.23
C SER A 174 10.38 -8.19 17.58
N ALA A 175 10.37 -7.03 16.93
CA ALA A 175 11.36 -6.00 17.17
C ALA A 175 10.71 -4.62 17.26
N ILE A 176 11.41 -3.70 17.91
CA ILE A 176 11.15 -2.27 17.89
C ILE A 176 12.36 -1.60 17.26
N ALA A 177 12.14 -0.75 16.26
CA ALA A 177 13.22 -0.03 15.58
C ALA A 177 12.84 1.42 15.31
N ALA A 178 13.60 2.38 15.85
CA ALA A 178 13.45 3.81 15.62
C ALA A 178 14.71 4.56 16.08
N ASP A 179 14.84 5.84 15.73
CA ASP A 179 15.94 6.67 16.23
C ASP A 179 15.86 6.82 17.75
N THR A 180 14.72 7.32 18.23
CA THR A 180 14.45 7.54 19.66
C THR A 180 13.29 6.70 20.16
N ILE A 181 13.56 5.85 21.15
CA ILE A 181 12.58 4.93 21.76
C ILE A 181 12.39 5.25 23.25
N ILE A 182 11.14 5.28 23.69
CA ILE A 182 10.76 5.29 25.11
C ILE A 182 9.97 4.02 25.45
N ILE A 183 10.41 3.32 26.49
CA ILE A 183 9.73 2.15 27.05
C ILE A 183 9.40 2.43 28.52
N SER A 184 8.13 2.44 28.88
CA SER A 184 7.68 2.72 30.24
C SER A 184 7.60 1.49 31.14
N LYS A 185 7.29 1.73 32.42
CA LYS A 185 7.30 0.72 33.47
C LYS A 185 6.28 -0.39 33.19
N GLY A 186 6.70 -1.63 33.44
CA GLY A 186 5.84 -2.81 33.26
C GLY A 186 5.63 -3.22 31.79
N ALA A 187 6.11 -2.44 30.82
CA ALA A 187 6.15 -2.88 29.43
C ALA A 187 7.22 -3.97 29.25
N THR A 188 6.92 -4.98 28.43
CA THR A 188 7.85 -6.05 28.07
C THR A 188 8.01 -6.11 26.56
N VAL A 189 9.22 -5.89 26.06
CA VAL A 189 9.54 -5.88 24.63
C VAL A 189 10.60 -6.94 24.32
N GLN A 190 10.76 -7.25 23.03
CA GLN A 190 11.65 -8.32 22.56
C GLN A 190 12.96 -7.70 22.06
N ASN A 191 13.19 -7.63 20.75
CA ASN A 191 14.40 -7.01 20.20
C ASN A 191 14.22 -5.48 20.08
N VAL A 192 15.28 -4.71 20.33
CA VAL A 192 15.24 -3.24 20.29
C VAL A 192 16.46 -2.68 19.54
N PHE A 193 16.20 -1.90 18.49
CA PHE A 193 17.19 -1.29 17.62
C PHE A 193 17.05 0.24 17.68
N TYR A 194 18.09 0.96 18.09
CA TYR A 194 17.95 2.38 18.45
C TYR A 194 19.23 3.21 18.33
N ASN A 195 19.07 4.54 18.36
CA ASN A 195 20.16 5.51 18.57
C ASN A 195 20.03 6.23 19.92
N GLN A 196 18.81 6.46 20.41
CA GLN A 196 18.49 7.01 21.74
C GLN A 196 17.42 6.14 22.42
N LEU A 197 17.65 5.75 23.67
CA LEU A 197 16.73 4.89 24.42
C LEU A 197 16.54 5.38 25.85
N GLN A 198 15.28 5.61 26.23
CA GLN A 198 14.86 5.76 27.62
C GLN A 198 14.04 4.53 28.03
N ASN A 199 14.56 3.70 28.92
CA ASN A 199 13.92 2.44 29.29
C ASN A 199 13.64 2.35 30.80
N SER A 200 12.37 2.14 31.15
CA SER A 200 11.88 1.77 32.49
C SER A 200 11.16 0.42 32.51
N GLY A 201 11.13 -0.30 31.37
CA GLY A 201 10.51 -1.63 31.21
C GLY A 201 11.52 -2.76 31.07
N THR A 202 11.04 -3.91 30.58
CA THR A 202 11.84 -5.13 30.38
C THR A 202 12.11 -5.38 28.91
N ILE A 203 13.38 -5.57 28.53
CA ILE A 203 13.81 -5.98 27.19
C ILE A 203 14.29 -7.43 27.28
N LEU A 204 13.63 -8.35 26.58
CA LEU A 204 13.96 -9.79 26.62
C LEU A 204 14.94 -10.22 25.51
N GLY A 205 14.96 -9.48 24.39
CA GLY A 205 15.72 -9.83 23.21
C GLY A 205 17.00 -9.02 23.03
N THR A 206 17.49 -9.00 21.79
CA THR A 206 18.73 -8.31 21.42
C THR A 206 18.55 -6.80 21.44
N GLN A 207 19.57 -6.09 21.92
CA GLN A 207 19.70 -4.64 21.77
C GLN A 207 20.82 -4.32 20.79
N LYS A 208 20.59 -3.40 19.84
CA LYS A 208 21.62 -2.98 18.88
C LYS A 208 21.56 -1.48 18.61
N THR A 209 22.73 -0.85 18.67
CA THR A 209 22.98 0.58 18.46
C THR A 209 24.42 0.77 17.93
N PRO A 210 24.70 1.74 17.05
CA PRO A 210 23.73 2.63 16.40
C PRO A 210 22.87 1.90 15.36
N LEU A 211 21.63 2.36 15.24
CA LEU A 211 20.71 2.00 14.18
C LEU A 211 20.99 2.86 12.95
N GLN A 212 21.18 2.20 11.80
CA GLN A 212 21.25 2.90 10.53
C GLN A 212 19.85 3.32 10.07
N LEU A 213 19.72 4.60 9.77
CA LEU A 213 18.52 5.20 9.18
C LEU A 213 18.83 5.68 7.75
N PRO A 214 17.84 5.66 6.85
CA PRO A 214 16.43 5.45 7.15
C PRO A 214 16.08 3.94 7.05
N LEU A 215 15.17 3.43 7.90
CA LEU A 215 14.96 1.98 8.11
C LEU A 215 14.63 1.14 6.86
N VAL A 216 14.06 1.76 5.82
CA VAL A 216 13.71 1.14 4.53
C VAL A 216 13.96 2.15 3.41
N SER A 217 14.52 1.79 2.27
CA SER A 217 14.90 2.82 1.28
C SER A 217 13.70 3.53 0.62
N SER A 218 12.52 2.90 0.62
CA SER A 218 11.28 3.47 0.06
C SER A 218 10.03 2.73 0.56
N LEU A 219 8.94 3.46 0.80
CA LEU A 219 7.61 2.89 0.96
C LEU A 219 6.89 2.73 -0.39
N PRO A 220 5.88 1.84 -0.50
CA PRO A 220 5.00 1.79 -1.67
C PRO A 220 4.42 3.18 -2.00
N SER A 221 4.33 3.54 -3.28
CA SER A 221 3.62 4.77 -3.66
C SER A 221 2.12 4.61 -3.45
N PHE A 222 1.44 5.67 -3.02
CA PHE A 222 -0.03 5.68 -3.04
C PHE A 222 -0.53 5.52 -4.49
N PRO A 223 -1.39 4.54 -4.79
CA PRO A 223 -1.88 4.32 -6.15
C PRO A 223 -2.77 5.48 -6.59
N ARG A 224 -2.73 5.82 -7.89
CA ARG A 224 -3.63 6.82 -8.45
C ARG A 224 -5.08 6.38 -8.25
N SER A 225 -5.88 7.23 -7.61
CA SER A 225 -7.32 7.00 -7.39
C SER A 225 -8.13 7.85 -8.37
N THR A 226 -9.15 7.24 -8.98
CA THR A 226 -10.19 7.93 -9.75
C THR A 226 -11.56 7.44 -9.26
N PRO A 227 -12.08 7.95 -8.14
CA PRO A 227 -13.38 7.54 -7.62
C PRO A 227 -14.53 7.86 -8.59
N GLY A 228 -15.62 7.11 -8.45
CA GLY A 228 -16.85 7.37 -9.17
C GLY A 228 -17.66 8.48 -8.50
N THR A 229 -18.79 8.87 -9.10
CA THR A 229 -19.69 9.88 -8.53
C THR A 229 -20.88 9.27 -7.79
N THR A 230 -21.19 7.99 -8.03
CA THR A 230 -22.31 7.29 -7.40
C THR A 230 -21.91 6.72 -6.06
N SER A 231 -22.54 7.21 -4.98
CA SER A 231 -22.34 6.71 -3.62
C SER A 231 -23.11 5.41 -3.36
N VAL A 232 -22.56 4.56 -2.49
CA VAL A 232 -23.16 3.31 -2.02
C VAL A 232 -23.67 3.53 -0.60
N ASN A 233 -24.95 3.25 -0.37
CA ASN A 233 -25.59 3.41 0.93
C ASN A 233 -26.22 2.09 1.37
N VAL A 234 -25.66 1.45 2.40
CA VAL A 234 -26.26 0.30 3.06
C VAL A 234 -27.06 0.81 4.26
N PRO A 235 -28.38 0.57 4.34
CA PRO A 235 -29.19 1.02 5.46
C PRO A 235 -28.81 0.30 6.76
N ALA A 236 -29.17 0.87 7.90
CA ALA A 236 -28.95 0.24 9.20
C ALA A 236 -29.64 -1.14 9.26
N GLY A 237 -28.91 -2.17 9.68
CA GLY A 237 -29.35 -3.56 9.69
C GLY A 237 -29.57 -4.19 8.31
N GLY A 238 -29.38 -3.43 7.23
CA GLY A 238 -29.49 -3.91 5.86
C GLY A 238 -28.24 -4.66 5.39
N SER A 239 -28.36 -5.32 4.24
CA SER A 239 -27.25 -6.00 3.58
C SER A 239 -27.15 -5.58 2.12
N SER A 240 -25.95 -5.52 1.57
CA SER A 240 -25.70 -5.26 0.16
C SER A 240 -24.39 -5.91 -0.29
N THR A 241 -24.31 -6.19 -1.59
CA THR A 241 -23.12 -6.74 -2.23
C THR A 241 -22.62 -5.75 -3.29
N LEU A 242 -21.31 -5.57 -3.39
CA LEU A 242 -20.70 -4.60 -4.31
C LEU A 242 -19.66 -5.28 -5.22
N GLN A 243 -19.82 -5.05 -6.52
CA GLN A 243 -18.86 -5.46 -7.54
C GLN A 243 -17.66 -4.49 -7.57
N PRO A 244 -16.48 -4.91 -8.02
CA PRO A 244 -15.35 -4.01 -8.24
C PRO A 244 -15.71 -2.84 -9.15
N GLY A 245 -15.13 -1.67 -8.88
CA GLY A 245 -15.45 -0.48 -9.64
C GLY A 245 -15.08 0.83 -8.96
N ALA A 246 -15.50 1.93 -9.57
CA ALA A 246 -15.32 3.28 -9.06
C ALA A 246 -16.63 3.80 -8.47
N TYR A 247 -16.59 4.23 -7.21
CA TYR A 247 -17.74 4.72 -6.45
C TYR A 247 -17.42 6.05 -5.79
N GLY A 248 -18.47 6.78 -5.41
CA GLY A 248 -18.37 7.95 -4.55
C GLY A 248 -18.09 7.54 -3.10
N ASP A 249 -18.89 8.04 -2.17
CA ASP A 249 -18.78 7.63 -0.78
C ASP A 249 -19.46 6.28 -0.55
N ILE A 250 -18.87 5.45 0.32
CA ILE A 250 -19.51 4.24 0.84
C ILE A 250 -19.95 4.52 2.28
N SER A 251 -21.25 4.43 2.53
CA SER A 251 -21.86 4.55 3.86
C SER A 251 -22.51 3.23 4.26
N ILE A 252 -22.10 2.68 5.40
CA ILE A 252 -22.69 1.46 5.97
C ILE A 252 -23.37 1.82 7.29
N GLY A 253 -24.70 1.76 7.31
CA GLY A 253 -25.51 2.05 8.50
C GLY A 253 -25.20 1.10 9.66
N SER A 254 -25.63 1.47 10.87
CA SER A 254 -25.34 0.68 12.08
C SER A 254 -25.84 -0.75 11.93
N THR A 255 -25.04 -1.74 12.34
CA THR A 255 -25.29 -3.18 12.13
C THR A 255 -25.48 -3.64 10.68
N GLY A 256 -25.35 -2.75 9.70
CA GLY A 256 -25.44 -3.06 8.28
C GLY A 256 -24.24 -3.86 7.78
N VAL A 257 -24.42 -4.56 6.68
CA VAL A 257 -23.41 -5.46 6.08
C VAL A 257 -23.18 -5.07 4.63
N LEU A 258 -21.93 -4.74 4.28
CA LEU A 258 -21.51 -4.61 2.89
C LEU A 258 -20.51 -5.71 2.57
N GLU A 259 -20.81 -6.52 1.56
CA GLU A 259 -19.91 -7.57 1.07
C GLU A 259 -19.30 -7.16 -0.28
N LEU A 260 -17.97 -7.16 -0.34
CA LEU A 260 -17.20 -6.92 -1.55
C LEU A 260 -16.84 -8.26 -2.20
N THR A 261 -17.14 -8.40 -3.49
CA THR A 261 -17.01 -9.65 -4.24
C THR A 261 -15.61 -9.97 -4.75
N GLY A 262 -14.62 -9.11 -4.48
CA GLY A 262 -13.22 -9.32 -4.88
C GLY A 262 -12.79 -8.52 -6.09
N GLY A 263 -11.66 -7.85 -6.01
CA GLY A 263 -11.11 -7.02 -7.09
C GLY A 263 -10.70 -5.63 -6.61
N ILE A 264 -10.69 -4.65 -7.51
CA ILE A 264 -10.22 -3.29 -7.22
C ILE A 264 -11.41 -2.33 -7.06
N TYR A 265 -11.40 -1.56 -5.97
CA TYR A 265 -12.41 -0.56 -5.65
C TYR A 265 -11.75 0.81 -5.53
N ASN A 266 -12.20 1.80 -6.29
CA ASN A 266 -11.76 3.20 -6.15
C ASN A 266 -12.90 4.01 -5.56
N VAL A 267 -12.71 4.58 -4.36
CA VAL A 267 -13.79 5.20 -3.60
C VAL A 267 -13.37 6.55 -3.02
N THR A 268 -14.32 7.45 -2.84
CA THR A 268 -14.05 8.78 -2.25
C THR A 268 -13.75 8.65 -0.77
N SER A 269 -14.67 8.07 0.00
CA SER A 269 -14.56 7.87 1.45
C SER A 269 -15.32 6.64 1.89
N ILE A 270 -15.00 6.09 3.07
CA ILE A 270 -15.77 5.00 3.70
C ILE A 270 -16.17 5.41 5.12
N ASP A 271 -17.46 5.38 5.41
CA ASP A 271 -18.04 5.65 6.74
C ASP A 271 -18.93 4.46 7.16
N ALA A 272 -18.37 3.58 7.99
CA ALA A 272 -19.04 2.41 8.52
C ALA A 272 -19.43 2.65 9.98
N LYS A 273 -20.74 2.69 10.26
CA LYS A 273 -21.31 3.04 11.57
C LYS A 273 -21.17 1.93 12.61
N GLU A 274 -21.68 2.16 13.81
CA GLU A 274 -21.55 1.25 14.95
C GLU A 274 -21.96 -0.18 14.61
N SER A 275 -21.08 -1.13 14.94
CA SER A 275 -21.26 -2.58 14.74
C SER A 275 -21.56 -3.01 13.29
N SER A 276 -21.28 -2.15 12.31
CA SER A 276 -21.38 -2.48 10.89
C SER A 276 -20.31 -3.50 10.47
N LYS A 277 -20.54 -4.13 9.31
CA LYS A 277 -19.61 -5.10 8.73
C LYS A 277 -19.24 -4.70 7.30
N LEU A 278 -17.95 -4.61 7.02
CA LEU A 278 -17.41 -4.52 5.66
C LEU A 278 -16.61 -5.80 5.40
N LEU A 279 -17.19 -6.70 4.62
CA LEU A 279 -16.68 -8.05 4.43
C LEU A 279 -16.14 -8.24 3.01
N PHE A 280 -15.16 -9.13 2.88
CA PHE A 280 -14.51 -9.43 1.61
C PHE A 280 -14.63 -10.92 1.30
N ASP A 281 -15.23 -11.26 0.16
CA ASP A 281 -15.40 -12.65 -0.29
C ASP A 281 -14.14 -13.20 -0.96
N LYS A 282 -13.37 -12.33 -1.62
CA LYS A 282 -12.18 -12.66 -2.41
C LYS A 282 -11.10 -11.59 -2.24
N PRO A 283 -9.85 -11.88 -2.66
CA PRO A 283 -8.76 -10.91 -2.60
C PRO A 283 -9.15 -9.57 -3.20
N SER A 284 -8.83 -8.50 -2.47
CA SER A 284 -9.38 -7.17 -2.77
C SER A 284 -8.38 -6.07 -2.50
N GLN A 285 -8.41 -5.07 -3.36
CA GLN A 285 -7.72 -3.80 -3.16
C GLN A 285 -8.75 -2.67 -3.13
N ILE A 286 -8.74 -1.89 -2.06
CA ILE A 286 -9.54 -0.66 -1.97
C ILE A 286 -8.59 0.54 -1.99
N VAL A 287 -8.86 1.50 -2.86
CA VAL A 287 -8.17 2.79 -2.92
C VAL A 287 -9.16 3.87 -2.49
N VAL A 288 -8.98 4.39 -1.28
CA VAL A 288 -9.81 5.44 -0.68
C VAL A 288 -9.10 6.78 -0.85
N GLN A 289 -9.76 7.75 -1.49
CA GLN A 289 -9.15 9.06 -1.74
C GLN A 289 -9.00 9.89 -0.45
N ASN A 290 -10.06 9.97 0.36
CA ASN A 290 -10.12 10.91 1.48
C ASN A 290 -9.88 10.23 2.83
N PHE A 291 -10.88 9.56 3.38
CA PHE A 291 -10.82 9.04 4.74
C PHE A 291 -11.61 7.73 4.91
N ILE A 292 -11.24 7.03 5.98
CA ILE A 292 -11.94 5.87 6.51
C ILE A 292 -12.37 6.16 7.94
N LYS A 293 -13.64 5.90 8.22
CA LYS A 293 -14.18 5.87 9.58
C LYS A 293 -14.91 4.54 9.78
N TRP A 294 -14.35 3.71 10.65
CA TRP A 294 -14.99 2.49 11.12
C TRP A 294 -15.32 2.68 12.59
N ASP A 295 -16.60 2.85 12.91
CA ASP A 295 -17.05 3.21 14.25
C ASP A 295 -16.93 2.05 15.25
N LYS A 296 -17.39 2.30 16.47
CA LYS A 296 -17.35 1.34 17.58
C LYS A 296 -17.89 -0.02 17.15
N GLY A 297 -17.15 -1.09 17.43
CA GLY A 297 -17.56 -2.46 17.13
C GLY A 297 -17.63 -2.83 15.65
N ALA A 298 -17.23 -1.94 14.73
CA ALA A 298 -17.19 -2.27 13.31
C ALA A 298 -16.27 -3.46 13.04
N GLN A 299 -16.67 -4.32 12.09
CA GLN A 299 -15.94 -5.51 11.69
C GLN A 299 -15.53 -5.37 10.23
N VAL A 300 -14.23 -5.43 9.96
CA VAL A 300 -13.70 -5.29 8.60
C VAL A 300 -12.71 -6.40 8.32
N GLY A 301 -12.94 -7.17 7.25
CA GLY A 301 -12.04 -8.27 6.90
C GLY A 301 -12.73 -9.43 6.18
N PRO A 302 -12.09 -10.60 6.13
CA PRO A 302 -12.58 -11.75 5.38
C PRO A 302 -14.01 -12.17 5.75
N SER A 303 -14.83 -12.51 4.75
CA SER A 303 -16.12 -13.19 4.98
C SER A 303 -15.96 -14.71 5.12
N THR A 304 -14.83 -15.26 4.64
CA THR A 304 -14.55 -16.70 4.62
C THR A 304 -13.27 -17.03 5.39
N SER A 305 -13.13 -18.29 5.83
CA SER A 305 -11.93 -18.78 6.51
C SER A 305 -10.74 -19.04 5.57
N SER A 306 -11.00 -19.15 4.26
CA SER A 306 -9.98 -19.33 3.23
C SER A 306 -9.31 -18.03 2.80
N LEU A 307 -9.90 -16.88 3.15
CA LEU A 307 -9.34 -15.57 2.88
C LEU A 307 -8.69 -15.03 4.16
N HIS A 308 -7.51 -14.44 4.02
CA HIS A 308 -6.71 -13.94 5.15
C HIS A 308 -6.51 -12.42 5.03
N ALA A 309 -5.99 -11.79 6.09
CA ALA A 309 -5.85 -10.33 6.06
C ALA A 309 -4.84 -9.87 5.01
N HIS A 310 -3.82 -10.69 4.70
CA HIS A 310 -2.84 -10.42 3.66
C HIS A 310 -3.39 -10.40 2.22
N ASP A 311 -4.64 -10.85 2.01
CA ASP A 311 -5.31 -10.82 0.71
C ASP A 311 -6.11 -9.52 0.49
N ILE A 312 -6.19 -8.68 1.53
CA ILE A 312 -7.02 -7.47 1.55
C ILE A 312 -6.13 -6.27 1.83
N ILE A 313 -5.99 -5.40 0.82
CA ILE A 313 -5.15 -4.19 0.89
C ILE A 313 -6.03 -2.96 0.78
N VAL A 314 -5.88 -2.03 1.71
CA VAL A 314 -6.63 -0.78 1.76
C VAL A 314 -5.65 0.39 1.74
N PHE A 315 -5.64 1.13 0.64
CA PHE A 315 -4.88 2.36 0.46
C PHE A 315 -5.75 3.56 0.85
N VAL A 316 -5.20 4.49 1.63
CA VAL A 316 -5.89 5.72 2.06
C VAL A 316 -5.03 6.93 1.72
N GLY A 317 -5.53 7.76 0.81
CA GLY A 317 -4.78 8.88 0.24
C GLY A 317 -4.67 10.08 1.16
N GLY A 318 -5.71 10.32 1.97
CA GLY A 318 -5.84 11.57 2.72
C GLY A 318 -6.04 12.77 1.79
N ASN A 319 -6.75 13.80 2.26
CA ASN A 319 -6.68 15.07 1.57
C ASN A 319 -5.32 15.73 1.90
N ALA A 320 -4.36 15.60 0.99
CA ALA A 320 -3.00 16.16 1.12
C ALA A 320 -2.99 17.68 1.39
N THR A 321 -4.10 18.38 1.17
CA THR A 321 -4.27 19.82 1.41
C THR A 321 -4.55 20.17 2.87
N ILE A 322 -4.90 19.21 3.73
CA ILE A 322 -5.29 19.45 5.12
C ILE A 322 -4.26 18.78 6.04
N ASN A 323 -3.25 19.55 6.47
CA ASN A 323 -2.32 19.31 7.59
C ASN A 323 -1.94 17.85 7.91
N GLN A 324 -0.64 17.51 7.87
CA GLN A 324 -0.05 16.18 8.10
C GLN A 324 -0.39 15.47 9.44
N ASN A 325 -1.18 16.10 10.30
CA ASN A 325 -1.75 15.58 11.56
C ASN A 325 -3.26 15.22 11.46
N THR A 326 -3.87 15.21 10.27
CA THR A 326 -5.26 14.79 10.13
C THR A 326 -5.41 13.28 10.26
N THR A 327 -6.40 12.86 11.05
CA THR A 327 -6.80 11.45 11.14
C THR A 327 -7.51 11.08 9.85
N THR A 328 -6.81 10.34 8.98
CA THR A 328 -7.36 9.83 7.71
C THR A 328 -8.05 8.50 7.91
N THR A 329 -7.67 7.74 8.95
CA THR A 329 -8.25 6.45 9.28
C THR A 329 -8.55 6.37 10.76
N SER A 330 -9.83 6.24 11.13
CA SER A 330 -10.26 6.00 12.51
C SER A 330 -10.81 4.59 12.67
N LEU A 331 -10.15 3.77 13.50
CA LEU A 331 -10.63 2.44 13.91
C LEU A 331 -11.29 2.58 15.29
N GLY A 332 -12.59 2.32 15.36
CA GLY A 332 -13.43 2.57 16.51
C GLY A 332 -13.11 1.68 17.71
N LYS A 333 -13.68 2.06 18.87
CA LYS A 333 -13.54 1.28 20.11
C LYS A 333 -14.04 -0.14 19.88
N ASN A 334 -13.28 -1.15 20.31
CA ASN A 334 -13.61 -2.57 20.12
C ASN A 334 -13.84 -3.00 18.66
N ALA A 335 -13.36 -2.24 17.67
CA ALA A 335 -13.42 -2.65 16.27
C ALA A 335 -12.51 -3.86 16.02
N VAL A 336 -12.90 -4.72 15.09
CA VAL A 336 -12.15 -5.92 14.68
C VAL A 336 -11.76 -5.77 13.23
N ILE A 337 -10.46 -5.57 12.99
CA ILE A 337 -9.92 -5.15 11.69
C ILE A 337 -8.90 -6.18 11.21
N ASN A 338 -9.23 -6.91 10.16
CA ASN A 338 -8.41 -7.97 9.57
C ASN A 338 -8.08 -7.62 8.12
N VAL A 339 -7.28 -6.57 7.91
CA VAL A 339 -6.85 -6.08 6.60
C VAL A 339 -5.47 -5.44 6.70
N ASN A 340 -4.84 -5.18 5.57
CA ASN A 340 -3.63 -4.38 5.47
C ASN A 340 -3.98 -2.93 5.10
N LEU A 341 -3.46 -1.95 5.85
CA LEU A 341 -3.77 -0.52 5.67
C LEU A 341 -2.50 0.27 5.34
N PHE A 342 -2.58 1.10 4.30
CA PHE A 342 -1.50 1.98 3.87
C PHE A 342 -2.00 3.43 3.73
N ALA A 343 -1.57 4.31 4.64
CA ALA A 343 -2.01 5.71 4.75
C ALA A 343 -0.81 6.68 4.86
N PRO A 344 0.01 6.84 3.81
CA PRO A 344 1.35 7.43 3.89
C PRO A 344 1.35 8.93 4.23
N THR A 345 0.24 9.62 4.02
CA THR A 345 0.09 11.07 4.25
C THR A 345 -0.68 11.41 5.53
N GLY A 346 -1.23 10.39 6.23
CA GLY A 346 -2.22 10.60 7.28
C GLY A 346 -1.98 9.77 8.53
N THR A 347 -2.78 10.03 9.55
CA THR A 347 -2.72 9.31 10.83
C THR A 347 -3.75 8.17 10.86
N ILE A 348 -3.29 6.97 11.25
CA ILE A 348 -4.17 5.88 11.68
C ILE A 348 -4.40 6.01 13.19
N ALA A 349 -5.63 6.33 13.58
CA ALA A 349 -6.07 6.38 14.97
C ALA A 349 -6.83 5.11 15.33
N MET A 350 -6.22 4.26 16.15
CA MET A 350 -6.86 3.03 16.65
C MET A 350 -7.33 3.27 18.09
N LYS A 351 -8.65 3.24 18.33
CA LYS A 351 -9.24 3.51 19.65
C LYS A 351 -9.12 2.30 20.60
N ASP A 352 -9.62 2.46 21.82
CA ASP A 352 -9.47 1.45 22.88
C ASP A 352 -10.06 0.10 22.48
N GLY A 353 -9.42 -0.99 22.88
CA GLY A 353 -9.95 -2.33 22.64
C GLY A 353 -9.96 -2.80 21.19
N THR A 354 -9.44 -2.02 20.22
CA THR A 354 -9.40 -2.47 18.82
C THR A 354 -8.49 -3.70 18.68
N ILE A 355 -9.00 -4.73 18.01
CA ILE A 355 -8.27 -5.94 17.61
C ILE A 355 -7.91 -5.79 16.15
N ALA A 356 -6.63 -5.85 15.83
CA ALA A 356 -6.11 -5.61 14.49
C ALA A 356 -5.22 -6.77 14.02
N THR A 357 -5.51 -7.35 12.86
CA THR A 357 -4.69 -8.37 12.20
C THR A 357 -4.32 -7.87 10.81
N GLY A 358 -3.03 -7.68 10.56
CA GLY A 358 -2.53 -7.13 9.30
C GLY A 358 -1.25 -6.32 9.51
N ALA A 359 -0.83 -5.59 8.48
CA ALA A 359 0.15 -4.53 8.60
C ALA A 359 -0.49 -3.16 8.38
N PHE A 360 -0.14 -2.22 9.26
CA PHE A 360 -0.67 -0.86 9.27
C PHE A 360 0.50 0.10 9.09
N ILE A 361 0.57 0.72 7.93
CA ILE A 361 1.66 1.62 7.53
C ILE A 361 1.06 3.00 7.33
N ALA A 362 1.60 4.03 7.99
CA ALA A 362 1.06 5.38 7.91
C ALA A 362 2.10 6.46 8.16
N ASN A 363 1.72 7.73 7.99
CA ASN A 363 2.56 8.83 8.45
C ASN A 363 2.78 8.73 9.97
N SER A 364 1.68 8.63 10.72
CA SER A 364 1.68 8.45 12.18
C SER A 364 0.67 7.38 12.59
N ILE A 365 0.97 6.65 13.65
CA ILE A 365 0.06 5.64 14.21
C ILE A 365 -0.15 5.90 15.69
N ASN A 366 -1.40 6.16 16.06
CA ASN A 366 -1.81 6.36 17.45
C ASN A 366 -2.66 5.17 17.89
N LYS A 367 -2.07 4.26 18.65
CA LYS A 367 -2.74 3.09 19.21
C LYS A 367 -3.15 3.34 20.65
N LYS A 368 -4.46 3.35 20.92
CA LYS A 368 -5.03 3.52 22.26
C LYS A 368 -5.07 2.20 23.04
N GLN A 369 -5.63 2.25 24.25
CA GLN A 369 -5.40 1.26 25.30
C GLN A 369 -6.05 -0.11 25.02
N ASP A 370 -5.70 -1.11 25.81
CA ASP A 370 -6.36 -2.43 25.93
C ASP A 370 -6.52 -3.17 24.59
N SER A 371 -5.57 -2.98 23.70
CA SER A 371 -5.68 -3.42 22.31
C SER A 371 -4.78 -4.60 21.98
N ARG A 372 -5.15 -5.36 20.95
CA ARG A 372 -4.37 -6.51 20.47
C ARG A 372 -4.02 -6.34 18.99
N ILE A 373 -2.77 -6.55 18.64
CA ILE A 373 -2.29 -6.45 17.27
C ILE A 373 -1.55 -7.74 16.90
N ALA A 374 -1.89 -8.30 15.75
CA ALA A 374 -1.18 -9.37 15.09
C ALA A 374 -0.82 -8.96 13.67
N ARG A 375 0.32 -9.43 13.19
CA ARG A 375 0.80 -9.28 11.83
C ARG A 375 0.28 -10.41 10.96
N ASP A 376 -0.40 -10.04 9.90
CA ASP A 376 -0.66 -10.85 8.71
C ASP A 376 -0.49 -9.97 7.46
N SER A 377 0.77 -9.68 7.15
CA SER A 377 1.16 -8.57 6.29
C SER A 377 1.04 -8.93 4.80
N ALA A 378 0.41 -8.03 4.03
CA ALA A 378 0.49 -8.00 2.57
C ALA A 378 1.74 -7.26 2.08
N PHE A 379 2.42 -6.52 2.96
CA PHE A 379 3.57 -5.66 2.64
C PHE A 379 4.89 -6.34 2.96
N GLY A 380 4.94 -7.66 2.81
CA GLY A 380 6.05 -8.58 3.08
C GLY A 380 5.86 -9.83 2.24
N PHE A 381 6.81 -10.78 2.24
CA PHE A 381 6.65 -12.07 1.55
C PHE A 381 5.21 -12.61 1.65
N GLN A 382 4.53 -12.74 0.50
CA GLN A 382 3.64 -13.87 0.29
C GLN A 382 4.51 -15.10 -0.02
N ARG A 383 4.08 -16.25 0.50
CA ARG A 383 4.84 -17.48 0.72
C ARG A 383 5.69 -17.97 -0.44
#